data_AF-A8MI33-F1
#
_entry.id   AF-A8MI33-F1
#
_cell.length_a   1.000
_cell.length_b   1.000
_cell.length_c   1.000
_cell.angle_alpha   90.00
_cell.angle_beta   90.00
_cell.angle_gamma   90.00
#
_symmetry.space_group_name_H-M   'P 1'
#
loop_
_entity.id
_entity.type
_entity.pdbx_description
1 polymer ?
#
loop_
_entity_poly.entity_id
_entity_poly.type
_entity_poly.pdbx_seq_one_letter_code
_entity_poly.pdbx_strand_id
1 'polypeptide(L)'
;MSIPQFNKRGTLSKGIHQCNSSEFIDRFCYGEKTIRSKYKEVLEQLFAFSLSRGSKSIIIGGSFITSKEEPNDIDCMVVLPNEKCCTIQSNELLCVEGCEIDVLFIAESSKDTIYSFLNLFSKDKYDIEVGMIEIILDEEKDKSTWSDYEDYYSFENLLKAREAYIWRYVIRGVKEKKILVTIMNLKEYLLFNYHISPLVSAAGWIFAPYVYLGQNILEDYKQFKEYITELYYIYETEISVFADGLGTFLLGKYLKDDLKFQKASFDKIILSNALLSSNFDWIQEAGKVNLIINLKDISNKATISEKIDKTINQDPLFGTAYKTGFKNINSNIFETNYDYEGCMNYFKFQNSIFPMYHMSSVIKENIDKICWENISDILSKDVSLNEITYNSYK
;
A
#
# COMPACT_ATOMS: atom_id res chain seq x y z
N MET A 1 8.95 -36.94 17.76
CA MET A 1 10.42 -36.99 18.00
C MET A 1 10.73 -35.72 18.75
N SER A 2 11.52 -35.76 19.83
CA SER A 2 11.68 -34.57 20.67
C SER A 2 12.46 -33.47 19.93
N ILE A 3 11.93 -32.25 19.97
CA ILE A 3 12.59 -31.04 19.45
C ILE A 3 13.99 -30.92 20.08
N PRO A 4 15.07 -30.73 19.29
CA PRO A 4 16.42 -30.67 19.83
C PRO A 4 16.61 -29.56 20.87
N GLN A 5 17.64 -29.73 21.72
CA GLN A 5 18.05 -28.65 22.61
C GLN A 5 18.66 -27.49 21.83
N PHE A 6 18.48 -26.27 22.36
CA PHE A 6 19.11 -25.09 21.79
C PHE A 6 20.63 -25.20 21.88
N ASN A 7 21.31 -24.66 20.86
CA ASN A 7 22.75 -24.49 20.88
C ASN A 7 23.16 -23.38 21.86
N LYS A 8 24.48 -23.13 21.98
CA LYS A 8 25.04 -22.10 22.88
C LYS A 8 24.55 -20.66 22.58
N ARG A 9 23.97 -20.41 21.40
CA ARG A 9 23.42 -19.12 20.97
C ARG A 9 21.92 -19.00 21.24
N GLY A 10 21.28 -20.04 21.77
CA GLY A 10 19.84 -20.05 22.01
C GLY A 10 19.01 -20.36 20.77
N THR A 11 19.59 -20.88 19.69
CA THR A 11 18.87 -21.26 18.46
C THR A 11 18.93 -22.77 18.23
N LEU A 12 18.06 -23.29 17.36
CA LEU A 12 18.18 -24.67 16.88
C LEU A 12 19.34 -24.78 15.88
N SER A 13 19.98 -25.96 15.80
CA SER A 13 20.96 -26.24 14.75
C SER A 13 20.29 -26.26 13.38
N LYS A 14 21.02 -25.87 12.32
CA LYS A 14 20.51 -25.91 10.95
C LYS A 14 19.82 -27.24 10.62
N GLY A 15 18.69 -27.13 9.92
CA GLY A 15 17.84 -28.25 9.54
C GLY A 15 16.37 -27.95 9.82
N ILE A 16 15.49 -28.78 9.27
CA ILE A 16 14.06 -28.78 9.55
C ILE A 16 13.83 -29.88 10.59
N HIS A 17 13.40 -29.49 11.79
CA HIS A 17 13.15 -30.41 12.90
C HIS A 17 11.67 -30.72 12.99
N GLN A 18 11.30 -31.99 12.86
CA GLN A 18 9.90 -32.40 12.86
C GLN A 18 9.36 -32.64 14.27
N CYS A 19 8.16 -32.12 14.55
CA CYS A 19 7.40 -32.41 15.75
C CYS A 19 5.89 -32.44 15.46
N ASN A 20 5.09 -32.90 16.41
CA ASN A 20 3.63 -32.71 16.36
C ASN A 20 3.23 -31.37 17.00
N SER A 21 1.95 -30.98 16.81
CA SER A 21 1.38 -29.74 17.36
C SER A 21 1.50 -29.64 18.88
N SER A 22 1.24 -30.74 19.60
CA SER A 22 1.32 -30.78 21.08
C SER A 22 2.76 -30.58 21.57
N GLU A 23 3.72 -31.29 20.96
CA GLU A 23 5.16 -31.14 21.23
C GLU A 23 5.62 -29.70 21.00
N PHE A 24 5.10 -29.03 19.96
CA PHE A 24 5.41 -27.63 19.66
C PHE A 24 4.87 -26.68 20.72
N ILE A 25 3.57 -26.78 21.04
CA ILE A 25 2.91 -25.93 22.03
C ILE A 25 3.55 -26.10 23.41
N ASP A 26 3.79 -27.33 23.84
CA ASP A 26 4.43 -27.61 25.12
C ASP A 26 5.85 -27.02 25.20
N ARG A 27 6.59 -27.01 24.08
CA ARG A 27 7.96 -26.50 24.02
C ARG A 27 8.03 -24.98 23.94
N PHE A 28 7.17 -24.31 23.17
CA PHE A 28 7.32 -22.89 22.84
C PHE A 28 6.27 -21.97 23.45
N CYS A 29 5.13 -22.51 23.91
CA CYS A 29 4.05 -21.77 24.58
C CYS A 29 4.02 -22.06 26.10
N TYR A 30 5.20 -22.08 26.74
CA TYR A 30 5.37 -22.45 28.14
C TYR A 30 5.09 -21.30 29.11
N GLY A 31 4.82 -21.67 30.38
CA GLY A 31 4.71 -20.77 31.53
C GLY A 31 3.36 -20.04 31.60
N GLU A 32 2.75 -20.02 32.78
CA GLU A 32 1.51 -19.27 32.98
C GLU A 32 1.79 -17.75 32.93
N LYS A 33 1.01 -17.00 32.14
CA LYS A 33 1.10 -15.53 31.98
C LYS A 33 2.38 -15.01 31.30
N THR A 34 3.13 -15.86 30.60
CA THR A 34 4.23 -15.41 29.73
C THR A 34 3.66 -14.86 28.41
N ILE A 35 4.43 -14.02 27.71
CA ILE A 35 4.06 -13.60 26.35
C ILE A 35 3.82 -14.81 25.43
N ARG A 36 4.65 -15.85 25.57
CA ARG A 36 4.60 -17.11 24.80
C ARG A 36 3.31 -17.91 24.99
N SER A 37 2.78 -17.97 26.21
CA SER A 37 1.52 -18.66 26.51
C SER A 37 0.31 -18.08 25.78
N LYS A 38 0.32 -16.78 25.48
CA LYS A 38 -0.76 -16.10 24.76
C LYS A 38 -0.89 -16.51 23.29
N TYR A 39 0.15 -17.11 22.69
CA TYR A 39 0.12 -17.57 21.30
C TYR A 39 -0.53 -18.94 21.13
N LYS A 40 -0.77 -19.67 22.22
CA LYS A 40 -1.31 -21.02 22.16
C LYS A 40 -2.61 -21.06 21.35
N GLU A 41 -3.59 -20.23 21.73
CA GLU A 41 -4.90 -20.19 21.05
C GLU A 41 -4.78 -19.74 19.59
N VAL A 42 -3.87 -18.81 19.28
CA VAL A 42 -3.64 -18.31 17.92
C VAL A 42 -3.03 -19.39 17.03
N LEU A 43 -2.05 -20.13 17.55
CA LEU A 43 -1.40 -21.22 16.85
C LEU A 43 -2.35 -22.41 16.66
N GLU A 44 -3.16 -22.74 17.67
CA GLU A 44 -4.21 -23.78 17.54
C GLU A 44 -5.23 -23.43 16.45
N GLN A 45 -5.66 -22.17 16.37
CA GLN A 45 -6.52 -21.69 15.29
C GLN A 45 -5.84 -21.75 13.92
N LEU A 46 -4.55 -21.40 13.85
CA LEU A 46 -3.75 -21.50 12.62
C LEU A 46 -3.61 -22.95 12.16
N PHE A 47 -3.44 -23.90 13.09
CA PHE A 47 -3.38 -25.33 12.79
C PHE A 47 -4.70 -25.84 12.22
N ALA A 48 -5.82 -25.52 12.89
CA ALA A 48 -7.16 -25.88 12.44
C ALA A 48 -7.51 -25.26 11.07
N PHE A 49 -7.11 -24.00 10.85
CA PHE A 49 -7.28 -23.33 9.55
C PHE A 49 -6.43 -23.97 8.46
N SER A 50 -5.19 -24.34 8.77
CA SER A 50 -4.30 -25.01 7.81
C SER A 50 -4.87 -26.37 7.40
N LEU A 51 -5.39 -27.14 8.35
CA LEU A 51 -6.07 -28.41 8.09
C LEU A 51 -7.34 -28.26 7.25
N SER A 52 -8.18 -27.25 7.50
CA SER A 52 -9.40 -27.03 6.70
C SER A 52 -9.09 -26.69 5.24
N ARG A 53 -7.85 -26.25 4.95
CA ARG A 53 -7.33 -26.01 3.60
C ARG A 53 -6.56 -27.20 3.00
N GLY A 54 -6.50 -28.32 3.72
CA GLY A 54 -5.83 -29.54 3.31
C GLY A 54 -4.31 -29.55 3.53
N SER A 55 -3.77 -28.61 4.32
CA SER A 55 -2.35 -28.65 4.73
C SER A 55 -2.08 -29.89 5.58
N LYS A 56 -0.92 -30.52 5.38
CA LYS A 56 -0.43 -31.61 6.23
C LYS A 56 0.64 -31.17 7.23
N SER A 57 1.24 -30.01 6.99
CA SER A 57 2.34 -29.52 7.81
C SER A 57 2.50 -28.01 7.72
N ILE A 58 3.09 -27.44 8.76
CA ILE A 58 3.41 -26.01 8.84
C ILE A 58 4.88 -25.90 9.22
N ILE A 59 5.61 -25.02 8.54
CA ILE A 59 7.00 -24.74 8.84
C ILE A 59 7.09 -23.41 9.60
N ILE A 60 7.73 -23.41 10.75
CA ILE A 60 7.90 -22.24 11.61
C ILE A 60 9.38 -21.90 11.74
N GLY A 61 9.69 -20.62 11.54
CA GLY A 61 10.97 -19.96 11.73
C GLY A 61 10.86 -18.76 12.69
N GLY A 62 11.79 -17.82 12.56
CA GLY A 62 11.80 -16.58 13.34
C GLY A 62 12.27 -16.74 14.79
N SER A 63 12.22 -15.64 15.54
CA SER A 63 12.71 -15.64 16.92
C SER A 63 11.84 -16.41 17.92
N PHE A 64 10.61 -16.76 17.55
CA PHE A 64 9.71 -17.57 18.38
C PHE A 64 10.28 -18.95 18.73
N ILE A 65 10.96 -19.60 17.80
CA ILE A 65 11.56 -20.93 18.01
C ILE A 65 12.97 -20.89 18.61
N THR A 66 13.31 -19.79 19.31
CA THR A 66 14.59 -19.60 20.01
C THR A 66 14.40 -19.58 21.52
N SER A 67 15.51 -19.52 22.28
CA SER A 67 15.50 -19.41 23.74
C SER A 67 15.17 -18.01 24.27
N LYS A 68 14.83 -17.05 23.41
CA LYS A 68 14.45 -15.70 23.85
C LYS A 68 13.17 -15.74 24.67
N GLU A 69 13.16 -15.08 25.82
CA GLU A 69 11.97 -15.00 26.68
C GLU A 69 10.83 -14.24 26.00
N GLU A 70 11.17 -13.15 25.31
CA GLU A 70 10.25 -12.31 24.54
C GLU A 70 10.62 -12.37 23.04
N PRO A 71 9.97 -13.24 22.26
CA PRO A 71 10.16 -13.28 20.81
C PRO A 71 9.44 -12.11 20.13
N ASN A 72 10.02 -11.63 19.03
CA ASN A 72 9.52 -10.48 18.26
C ASN A 72 8.78 -10.90 16.97
N ASP A 73 9.03 -12.12 16.49
CA ASP A 73 8.61 -12.58 15.18
C ASP A 73 8.33 -14.10 15.18
N ILE A 74 7.25 -14.49 14.51
CA ILE A 74 6.89 -15.86 14.14
C ILE A 74 6.82 -15.91 12.61
N ASP A 75 7.84 -16.45 11.95
CA ASP A 75 7.77 -16.72 10.52
C ASP A 75 7.04 -18.05 10.32
N CYS A 76 5.93 -18.06 9.58
CA CYS A 76 5.12 -19.24 9.38
C CYS A 76 4.85 -19.49 7.90
N MET A 77 5.16 -20.69 7.42
CA MET A 77 4.84 -21.14 6.07
C MET A 77 3.90 -22.34 6.12
N VAL A 78 2.71 -22.16 5.54
CA VAL A 78 1.69 -23.18 5.40
C VAL A 78 1.73 -23.72 3.97
N VAL A 79 2.10 -25.00 3.84
CA VAL A 79 2.19 -25.67 2.54
C VAL A 79 0.86 -26.34 2.20
N LEU A 80 0.24 -25.93 1.11
CA LEU A 80 -1.11 -26.32 0.70
C LEU A 80 -1.10 -27.23 -0.54
N PRO A 81 -2.07 -28.14 -0.70
CA PRO A 81 -2.06 -29.13 -1.79
C PRO A 81 -2.05 -28.54 -3.21
N ASN A 82 -2.68 -27.38 -3.41
CA ASN A 82 -2.76 -26.73 -4.71
C ASN A 82 -3.09 -25.23 -4.59
N GLU A 83 -2.92 -24.50 -5.70
CA GLU A 83 -3.17 -23.06 -5.78
C GLU A 83 -4.62 -22.65 -5.45
N LYS A 84 -5.61 -23.53 -5.70
CA LYS A 84 -7.01 -23.25 -5.36
C LYS A 84 -7.24 -23.24 -3.85
N CYS A 85 -6.38 -23.87 -3.06
CA CYS A 85 -6.43 -23.77 -1.60
C CYS A 85 -5.85 -22.42 -1.11
N CYS A 86 -5.04 -21.74 -1.94
CA CYS A 86 -4.39 -20.46 -1.65
C CYS A 86 -5.30 -19.26 -1.96
N THR A 87 -6.60 -19.33 -1.68
CA THR A 87 -7.58 -18.27 -2.05
C THR A 87 -7.39 -16.95 -1.31
N ILE A 88 -6.48 -16.89 -0.33
CA ILE A 88 -6.10 -15.68 0.39
C ILE A 88 -4.78 -15.21 -0.22
N GLN A 89 -4.84 -14.26 -1.15
CA GLN A 89 -3.65 -13.66 -1.79
C GLN A 89 -3.04 -12.54 -0.92
N SER A 90 -2.79 -12.80 0.36
CA SER A 90 -2.09 -11.85 1.21
C SER A 90 -1.18 -12.57 2.20
N ASN A 91 0.06 -12.11 2.30
CA ASN A 91 0.87 -12.31 3.50
C ASN A 91 0.11 -11.65 4.65
N GLU A 92 -0.50 -12.46 5.52
CA GLU A 92 -1.21 -11.96 6.68
C GLU A 92 -0.18 -11.77 7.80
N LEU A 93 0.18 -10.51 8.07
CA LEU A 93 0.97 -10.17 9.25
C LEU A 93 0.02 -9.93 10.42
N LEU A 94 0.00 -10.85 11.37
CA LEU A 94 -0.80 -10.78 12.60
C LEU A 94 0.10 -10.29 13.74
N CYS A 95 -0.17 -9.13 14.32
CA CYS A 95 0.56 -8.67 15.51
C CYS A 95 -0.20 -9.08 16.79
N VAL A 96 0.45 -9.82 17.67
CA VAL A 96 -0.07 -10.19 18.99
C VAL A 96 0.90 -9.66 20.04
N GLU A 97 0.48 -8.73 20.91
CA GLU A 97 1.29 -8.21 22.03
C GLU A 97 2.72 -7.76 21.66
N GLY A 98 2.94 -7.27 20.42
CA GLY A 98 4.24 -6.80 19.94
C GLY A 98 5.09 -7.84 19.19
N CYS A 99 4.65 -9.10 19.07
CA CYS A 99 5.26 -10.08 18.16
C CYS A 99 4.49 -10.11 16.84
N GLU A 100 5.21 -10.09 15.74
CA GLU A 100 4.67 -10.16 14.38
C GLU A 100 4.63 -11.62 13.91
N ILE A 101 3.48 -12.12 13.52
CA ILE A 101 3.32 -13.44 12.90
C ILE A 101 3.20 -13.20 11.40
N ASP A 102 4.21 -13.56 10.61
CA ASP A 102 4.16 -13.49 9.16
C ASP A 102 3.75 -14.84 8.60
N VAL A 103 2.52 -14.94 8.07
CA VAL A 103 1.98 -16.19 7.52
C VAL A 103 2.02 -16.18 6.00
N LEU A 104 2.82 -17.08 5.43
CA LEU A 104 2.92 -17.37 4.02
C LEU A 104 2.12 -18.63 3.66
N PHE A 105 1.13 -18.50 2.79
CA PHE A 105 0.43 -19.63 2.18
C PHE A 105 1.03 -19.95 0.81
N ILE A 106 1.48 -21.19 0.62
CA ILE A 106 2.16 -21.60 -0.61
C ILE A 106 1.69 -22.97 -1.09
N ALA A 107 1.44 -23.11 -2.39
CA ALA A 107 1.10 -24.39 -2.98
C ALA A 107 2.34 -25.30 -3.08
N GLU A 108 2.16 -26.61 -2.86
CA GLU A 108 3.19 -27.65 -3.05
C GLU A 108 3.84 -27.62 -4.45
N SER A 109 3.12 -27.13 -5.46
CA SER A 109 3.62 -26.96 -6.82
C SER A 109 4.75 -25.93 -6.92
N SER A 110 4.82 -24.96 -6.00
CA SER A 110 5.74 -23.82 -6.02
C SER A 110 7.09 -24.14 -5.36
N LYS A 111 7.72 -25.24 -5.76
CA LYS A 111 8.93 -25.79 -5.13
C LYS A 111 10.07 -24.78 -5.00
N ASP A 112 10.41 -24.05 -6.06
CA ASP A 112 11.52 -23.10 -6.05
C ASP A 112 11.31 -21.98 -5.03
N THR A 113 10.07 -21.51 -4.92
CA THR A 113 9.67 -20.50 -3.94
C THR A 113 9.74 -21.07 -2.52
N ILE A 114 9.25 -22.29 -2.29
CA ILE A 114 9.37 -22.99 -1.00
C ILE A 114 10.83 -23.09 -0.58
N TYR A 115 11.72 -23.57 -1.45
CA TYR A 115 13.15 -23.69 -1.15
C TYR A 115 13.82 -22.33 -0.90
N SER A 116 13.38 -21.28 -1.59
CA SER A 116 13.89 -19.92 -1.37
C SER A 116 13.53 -19.40 0.02
N PHE A 117 12.29 -19.60 0.47
CA PHE A 117 11.86 -19.23 1.82
C PHE A 117 12.50 -20.10 2.90
N LEU A 118 12.64 -21.41 2.68
CA LEU A 118 13.38 -22.28 3.60
C LEU A 118 14.83 -21.82 3.78
N ASN A 119 15.49 -21.42 2.69
CA ASN A 119 16.84 -20.89 2.76
C ASN A 119 16.89 -19.54 3.52
N LEU A 120 15.90 -18.67 3.31
CA LEU A 120 15.75 -17.41 4.04
C LEU A 120 15.57 -17.65 5.56
N PHE A 121 14.61 -18.49 5.95
CA PHE A 121 14.32 -18.82 7.35
C PHE A 121 15.45 -19.60 8.03
N SER A 122 16.32 -20.27 7.26
CA SER A 122 17.49 -20.97 7.79
C SER A 122 18.64 -20.04 8.22
N LYS A 123 18.46 -18.72 8.13
CA LYS A 123 19.48 -17.72 8.44
C LYS A 123 18.92 -16.66 9.40
N ASP A 124 19.71 -16.28 10.40
CA ASP A 124 19.37 -15.15 11.26
C ASP A 124 19.79 -13.81 10.63
N LYS A 125 19.48 -12.69 11.31
CA LYS A 125 19.83 -11.33 10.86
C LYS A 125 21.32 -11.06 10.65
N TYR A 126 22.21 -11.95 11.11
CA TYR A 126 23.65 -11.88 10.91
C TYR A 126 24.16 -12.89 9.89
N ASP A 127 23.26 -13.46 9.07
CA ASP A 127 23.53 -14.50 8.08
C ASP A 127 24.07 -15.82 8.66
N ILE A 128 23.79 -16.08 9.95
CA ILE A 128 24.24 -17.31 10.61
C ILE A 128 23.15 -18.37 10.53
N GLU A 129 23.56 -19.60 10.23
CA GLU A 129 22.67 -20.74 10.08
C GLU A 129 21.89 -21.07 11.37
N VAL A 130 20.58 -21.22 11.22
CA VAL A 130 19.63 -21.59 12.28
C VAL A 130 18.67 -22.68 11.79
N GLY A 131 18.11 -23.44 12.74
CA GLY A 131 17.10 -24.47 12.47
C GLY A 131 15.68 -23.91 12.40
N MET A 132 14.82 -24.65 11.71
CA MET A 132 13.38 -24.43 11.60
C MET A 132 12.63 -25.62 12.20
N ILE A 133 11.33 -25.46 12.43
CA ILE A 133 10.47 -26.55 12.88
C ILE A 133 9.40 -26.83 11.84
N GLU A 134 9.22 -28.10 11.49
CA GLU A 134 8.07 -28.56 10.74
C GLU A 134 7.09 -29.25 11.70
N ILE A 135 5.91 -28.67 11.85
CA ILE A 135 4.82 -29.20 12.65
C ILE A 135 3.97 -30.07 11.74
N ILE A 136 3.92 -31.36 12.03
CA ILE A 136 3.02 -32.30 11.35
C ILE A 136 1.65 -32.22 12.03
N LEU A 137 0.61 -31.94 11.25
CA LEU A 137 -0.75 -31.76 11.74
C LEU A 137 -1.49 -33.10 11.76
N ASP A 138 -2.26 -33.34 12.84
CA ASP A 138 -3.10 -34.53 13.03
C ASP A 138 -4.57 -34.17 12.77
N GLU A 139 -5.16 -34.77 11.73
CA GLU A 139 -6.55 -34.49 11.31
C GLU A 139 -7.59 -34.75 12.41
N GLU A 140 -7.32 -35.63 13.37
CA GLU A 140 -8.25 -35.95 14.46
C GLU A 140 -8.08 -35.02 15.66
N LYS A 141 -6.85 -34.58 15.95
CA LYS A 141 -6.53 -33.78 17.15
C LYS A 141 -6.48 -32.28 16.90
N ASP A 142 -6.05 -31.86 15.72
CA ASP A 142 -5.86 -30.45 15.39
C ASP A 142 -7.05 -29.88 14.60
N LYS A 143 -8.09 -30.69 14.33
CA LYS A 143 -9.34 -30.21 13.72
C LYS A 143 -10.07 -29.23 14.63
N SER A 144 -10.72 -28.24 14.00
CA SER A 144 -11.60 -27.32 14.72
C SER A 144 -12.71 -28.09 15.45
N THR A 145 -12.99 -27.69 16.69
CA THR A 145 -14.14 -28.22 17.46
C THR A 145 -15.49 -27.65 16.99
N TRP A 146 -15.49 -26.73 16.01
CA TRP A 146 -16.67 -26.07 15.47
C TRP A 146 -17.10 -26.75 14.16
N SER A 147 -17.87 -27.83 14.28
CA SER A 147 -18.31 -28.66 13.14
C SER A 147 -19.53 -28.11 12.38
N ASP A 148 -20.15 -27.04 12.88
CA ASP A 148 -21.40 -26.43 12.41
C ASP A 148 -21.20 -25.00 11.84
N TYR A 149 -19.94 -24.59 11.65
CA TYR A 149 -19.56 -23.24 11.26
C TYR A 149 -20.09 -22.83 9.87
N GLU A 150 -20.12 -23.74 8.90
CA GLU A 150 -20.64 -23.44 7.56
C GLU A 150 -22.16 -23.30 7.51
N ASP A 151 -22.88 -23.85 8.49
CA ASP A 151 -24.35 -23.87 8.52
C ASP A 151 -24.97 -22.59 9.12
N TYR A 152 -24.18 -21.76 9.83
CA TYR A 152 -24.72 -20.65 10.63
C TYR A 152 -24.40 -19.23 10.14
N TYR A 153 -23.41 -19.01 9.26
CA TYR A 153 -23.01 -17.65 8.85
C TYR A 153 -22.56 -17.54 7.40
N SER A 154 -23.01 -16.49 6.70
CA SER A 154 -22.43 -16.10 5.41
C SER A 154 -21.00 -15.57 5.62
N PHE A 155 -20.08 -15.98 4.75
CA PHE A 155 -18.68 -15.58 4.75
C PHE A 155 -18.48 -14.05 4.86
N GLU A 156 -19.39 -13.25 4.27
CA GLU A 156 -19.40 -11.79 4.35
C GLU A 156 -19.70 -11.23 5.74
N ASN A 157 -20.60 -11.87 6.49
CA ASN A 157 -20.91 -11.44 7.87
C ASN A 157 -19.74 -11.72 8.81
N LEU A 158 -18.92 -12.72 8.48
CA LEU A 158 -17.76 -13.10 9.28
C LEU A 158 -16.56 -12.18 9.05
N LEU A 159 -16.37 -11.70 7.82
CA LEU A 159 -15.43 -10.62 7.49
C LEU A 159 -15.81 -9.33 8.23
N LYS A 160 -17.09 -8.94 8.22
CA LYS A 160 -17.58 -7.76 8.96
C LYS A 160 -17.45 -7.91 10.48
N ALA A 161 -17.68 -9.10 11.02
CA ALA A 161 -17.48 -9.38 12.44
C ALA A 161 -15.99 -9.42 12.83
N ARG A 162 -15.08 -9.92 11.96
CA ARG A 162 -13.62 -9.85 12.15
C ARG A 162 -13.12 -8.41 12.14
N GLU A 163 -13.62 -7.55 11.26
CA GLU A 163 -13.29 -6.12 11.24
C GLU A 163 -13.72 -5.40 12.54
N ALA A 164 -14.83 -5.84 13.14
CA ALA A 164 -15.36 -5.25 14.38
C ALA A 164 -14.64 -5.73 15.65
N TYR A 165 -13.98 -6.90 15.65
CA TYR A 165 -13.44 -7.53 16.87
C TYR A 165 -11.92 -7.37 17.07
N ILE A 166 -11.17 -6.90 16.05
CA ILE A 166 -9.70 -6.84 16.12
C ILE A 166 -9.26 -5.40 16.43
N TRP A 167 -9.17 -5.09 17.73
CA TRP A 167 -8.39 -3.96 18.27
C TRP A 167 -6.87 -4.28 18.32
N ARG A 168 -6.37 -4.99 17.30
CA ARG A 168 -4.94 -5.23 17.08
C ARG A 168 -4.60 -4.75 15.69
N TYR A 169 -3.66 -3.82 15.62
CA TYR A 169 -3.12 -3.28 14.39
C TYR A 169 -2.71 -4.42 13.45
N VAL A 170 -3.54 -4.67 12.43
CA VAL A 170 -3.13 -5.43 11.25
C VAL A 170 -2.24 -4.49 10.45
N ILE A 171 -0.93 -4.55 10.70
CA ILE A 171 0.04 -3.92 9.81
C ILE A 171 0.12 -4.84 8.60
N ARG A 172 -0.60 -4.49 7.53
CA ARG A 172 -0.38 -5.10 6.21
C ARG A 172 1.11 -4.96 5.90
N GLY A 173 1.79 -6.06 5.56
CA GLY A 173 3.23 -6.12 5.31
C GLY A 173 3.74 -4.94 4.51
N VAL A 174 4.94 -4.46 4.84
CA VAL A 174 5.52 -3.20 4.35
C VAL A 174 5.51 -3.18 2.82
N LYS A 175 4.42 -2.64 2.27
CA LYS A 175 4.35 -2.16 0.90
C LYS A 175 5.49 -1.15 0.76
N GLU A 176 6.19 -1.13 -0.39
CA GLU A 176 7.15 -0.06 -0.71
C GLU A 176 6.59 1.26 -0.19
N LYS A 177 7.39 2.00 0.61
CA LYS A 177 6.94 3.25 1.22
C LYS A 177 6.46 4.17 0.10
N LYS A 178 5.15 4.36 0.01
CA LYS A 178 4.55 5.23 -1.00
C LYS A 178 4.45 6.62 -0.43
N ILE A 179 4.93 7.60 -1.19
CA ILE A 179 4.87 9.01 -0.79
C ILE A 179 3.90 9.71 -1.71
N LEU A 180 2.96 10.45 -1.14
CA LEU A 180 2.14 11.41 -1.86
C LEU A 180 2.52 12.83 -1.43
N VAL A 181 3.01 13.62 -2.39
CA VAL A 181 3.23 15.05 -2.25
C VAL A 181 2.08 15.82 -2.89
N THR A 182 1.51 16.77 -2.17
CA THR A 182 0.55 17.73 -2.74
C THR A 182 1.18 19.10 -2.93
N ILE A 183 0.90 19.76 -4.06
CA ILE A 183 1.43 21.07 -4.46
C ILE A 183 0.27 21.95 -5.00
N MET A 184 -0.13 22.97 -4.26
CA MET A 184 -1.27 23.90 -4.36
C MET A 184 -0.96 25.27 -3.69
N ASN A 185 -1.90 26.21 -3.53
CA ASN A 185 -1.69 27.51 -2.83
C ASN A 185 -2.30 27.59 -1.43
N LEU A 186 -1.61 28.25 -0.47
CA LEU A 186 -2.03 28.42 0.94
C LEU A 186 -3.55 28.60 1.15
N LYS A 187 -4.20 29.42 0.33
CA LYS A 187 -5.63 29.77 0.46
C LYS A 187 -6.57 28.59 0.19
N GLU A 188 -6.23 27.70 -0.72
CA GLU A 188 -7.05 26.53 -1.08
C GLU A 188 -6.68 25.29 -0.24
N TYR A 189 -5.50 25.29 0.41
CA TYR A 189 -4.98 24.11 1.10
C TYR A 189 -5.54 23.76 2.46
N LEU A 190 -5.76 24.75 3.33
CA LEU A 190 -5.78 24.46 4.77
C LEU A 190 -6.85 23.43 5.14
N LEU A 191 -8.00 23.51 4.47
CA LEU A 191 -9.08 22.54 4.62
C LEU A 191 -8.80 21.25 3.83
N PHE A 192 -8.29 21.36 2.60
CA PHE A 192 -8.04 20.20 1.73
C PHE A 192 -7.06 19.20 2.35
N ASN A 193 -5.84 19.65 2.71
CA ASN A 193 -4.78 18.78 3.25
C ASN A 193 -5.15 18.21 4.63
N TYR A 194 -5.89 18.96 5.44
CA TYR A 194 -6.41 18.47 6.72
C TYR A 194 -7.34 17.26 6.52
N HIS A 195 -8.22 17.32 5.51
CA HIS A 195 -9.15 16.23 5.24
C HIS A 195 -8.50 15.02 4.56
N ILE A 196 -7.57 15.23 3.62
CA ILE A 196 -6.95 14.10 2.90
C ILE A 196 -5.82 13.44 3.70
N SER A 197 -5.21 14.12 4.68
CA SER A 197 -4.10 13.56 5.46
C SER A 197 -4.46 12.23 6.15
N PRO A 198 -5.59 12.11 6.88
CA PRO A 198 -6.02 10.83 7.45
C PRO A 198 -6.31 9.76 6.39
N LEU A 199 -6.89 10.15 5.24
CA LEU A 199 -7.20 9.23 4.14
C LEU A 199 -5.93 8.61 3.55
N VAL A 200 -4.95 9.46 3.21
CA VAL A 200 -3.68 9.03 2.61
C VAL A 200 -2.88 8.21 3.61
N SER A 201 -2.84 8.64 4.88
CA SER A 201 -2.15 7.91 5.95
C SER A 201 -2.82 6.55 6.24
N ALA A 202 -4.16 6.47 6.24
CA ALA A 202 -4.90 5.23 6.42
C ALA A 202 -4.68 4.23 5.27
N ALA A 203 -4.35 4.72 4.08
CA ALA A 203 -3.95 3.88 2.95
C ALA A 203 -2.51 3.36 3.04
N GLY A 204 -1.76 3.73 4.09
CA GLY A 204 -0.36 3.35 4.32
C GLY A 204 0.66 4.20 3.55
N TRP A 205 0.29 5.41 3.12
CA TRP A 205 1.18 6.31 2.39
C TRP A 205 1.74 7.38 3.32
N ILE A 206 2.98 7.79 3.07
CA ILE A 206 3.57 8.99 3.66
C ILE A 206 2.93 10.18 2.96
N PHE A 207 2.22 11.00 3.73
CA PHE A 207 1.65 12.25 3.23
C PHE A 207 2.60 13.42 3.49
N ALA A 208 3.05 14.06 2.42
CA ALA A 208 4.12 15.05 2.44
C ALA A 208 3.69 16.32 1.66
N PRO A 209 2.78 17.15 2.21
CA PRO A 209 2.31 18.34 1.52
C PRO A 209 3.39 19.43 1.46
N TYR A 210 3.61 20.02 0.29
CA TYR A 210 4.45 21.21 0.14
C TYR A 210 3.57 22.42 -0.10
N VAL A 211 3.53 23.40 0.81
CA VAL A 211 2.62 24.57 0.74
C VAL A 211 3.38 25.83 0.31
N TYR A 212 2.99 26.46 -0.82
CA TYR A 212 3.53 27.76 -1.23
C TYR A 212 2.60 28.94 -0.89
N LEU A 213 3.21 30.12 -0.69
CA LEU A 213 2.50 31.36 -0.39
C LEU A 213 2.05 32.10 -1.65
N GLY A 214 2.75 31.88 -2.78
CA GLY A 214 2.43 32.51 -4.07
C GLY A 214 2.72 34.02 -4.10
N GLN A 215 3.48 34.53 -3.12
CA GLN A 215 3.92 35.92 -3.07
C GLN A 215 5.19 36.14 -3.90
N ASN A 216 6.09 35.15 -3.90
CA ASN A 216 7.33 35.16 -4.66
C ASN A 216 7.60 33.74 -5.19
N ILE A 217 7.19 33.50 -6.43
CA ILE A 217 7.27 32.19 -7.05
C ILE A 217 8.70 31.65 -7.19
N LEU A 218 9.72 32.53 -7.27
CA LEU A 218 11.11 32.12 -7.36
C LEU A 218 11.61 31.56 -6.03
N GLU A 219 11.22 32.20 -4.93
CA GLU A 219 11.52 31.73 -3.59
C GLU A 219 10.75 30.45 -3.27
N ASP A 220 9.45 30.41 -3.60
CA ASP A 220 8.62 29.20 -3.51
C ASP A 220 9.26 28.04 -4.31
N TYR A 221 9.74 28.30 -5.53
CA TYR A 221 10.44 27.30 -6.33
C TYR A 221 11.72 26.77 -5.67
N LYS A 222 12.55 27.65 -5.09
CA LYS A 222 13.80 27.25 -4.42
C LYS A 222 13.50 26.33 -3.23
N GLN A 223 12.53 26.71 -2.40
CA GLN A 223 12.12 25.91 -1.24
C GLN A 223 11.47 24.59 -1.66
N PHE A 224 10.65 24.60 -2.71
CA PHE A 224 10.08 23.38 -3.29
C PHE A 224 11.17 22.40 -3.74
N LYS A 225 12.19 22.92 -4.43
CA LYS A 225 13.33 22.12 -4.91
C LYS A 225 14.10 21.48 -3.74
N GLU A 226 14.39 22.23 -2.70
CA GLU A 226 15.07 21.71 -1.49
C GLU A 226 14.20 20.62 -0.83
N TYR A 227 12.92 20.92 -0.61
CA TYR A 227 11.96 20.01 0.01
C TYR A 227 11.83 18.66 -0.72
N ILE A 228 11.57 18.69 -2.04
CA ILE A 228 11.35 17.46 -2.82
C ILE A 228 12.61 16.61 -2.90
N THR A 229 13.79 17.26 -2.92
CA THR A 229 15.10 16.59 -2.96
C THR A 229 15.40 15.91 -1.63
N GLU A 230 15.21 16.62 -0.51
CA GLU A 230 15.36 16.04 0.83
C GLU A 230 14.40 14.87 1.05
N LEU A 231 13.15 15.00 0.64
CA LEU A 231 12.14 13.97 0.79
C LEU A 231 12.54 12.68 0.06
N TYR A 232 13.03 12.82 -1.18
CA TYR A 232 13.53 11.69 -1.96
C TYR A 232 14.73 11.01 -1.30
N TYR A 233 15.66 11.78 -0.73
CA TYR A 233 16.84 11.23 -0.04
C TYR A 233 16.51 10.56 1.30
N ILE A 234 15.57 11.11 2.07
CA ILE A 234 15.20 10.57 3.38
C ILE A 234 14.53 9.20 3.24
N TYR A 235 13.69 9.04 2.21
CA TYR A 235 12.85 7.87 2.05
C TYR A 235 13.28 6.91 0.94
N GLU A 236 14.23 7.32 0.10
CA GLU A 236 14.84 6.51 -0.97
C GLU A 236 13.80 5.78 -1.86
N THR A 237 12.68 6.46 -2.15
CA THR A 237 11.53 5.89 -2.87
C THR A 237 10.95 6.88 -3.87
N GLU A 238 10.29 6.37 -4.90
CA GLU A 238 9.63 7.20 -5.91
C GLU A 238 8.48 8.03 -5.30
N ILE A 239 8.36 9.27 -5.75
CA ILE A 239 7.37 10.21 -5.24
C ILE A 239 6.15 10.23 -6.17
N SER A 240 4.95 10.07 -5.61
CA SER A 240 3.72 10.44 -6.30
C SER A 240 3.34 11.88 -5.98
N VAL A 241 2.83 12.62 -6.96
CA VAL A 241 2.55 14.05 -6.84
C VAL A 241 1.14 14.37 -7.33
N PHE A 242 0.36 15.05 -6.50
CA PHE A 242 -0.82 15.78 -6.94
C PHE A 242 -0.50 17.27 -6.97
N ALA A 243 -0.58 17.89 -8.14
CA ALA A 243 -0.33 19.32 -8.28
C ALA A 243 -1.56 20.04 -8.84
N ASP A 244 -1.89 21.19 -8.28
CA ASP A 244 -2.99 22.07 -8.70
C ASP A 244 -2.47 23.50 -8.95
N GLY A 245 -3.05 24.19 -9.95
CA GLY A 245 -2.78 25.59 -10.21
C GLY A 245 -1.30 25.89 -10.45
N LEU A 246 -0.76 26.93 -9.80
CA LEU A 246 0.67 27.29 -9.88
C LEU A 246 1.60 26.21 -9.32
N GLY A 247 1.11 25.25 -8.55
CA GLY A 247 1.87 24.07 -8.14
C GLY A 247 2.32 23.23 -9.32
N THR A 248 1.50 23.15 -10.36
CA THR A 248 1.87 22.48 -11.62
C THR A 248 3.01 23.20 -12.34
N PHE A 249 3.05 24.54 -12.26
CA PHE A 249 4.14 25.36 -12.80
C PHE A 249 5.44 25.17 -12.03
N LEU A 250 5.39 25.13 -10.68
CA LEU A 250 6.56 24.83 -9.83
C LEU A 250 7.15 23.46 -10.15
N LEU A 251 6.28 22.45 -10.28
CA LEU A 251 6.68 21.10 -10.67
C LEU A 251 7.31 21.08 -12.07
N GLY A 252 6.71 21.76 -13.05
CA GLY A 252 7.28 21.88 -14.40
C GLY A 252 8.65 22.56 -14.43
N LYS A 253 8.85 23.61 -13.62
CA LYS A 253 10.18 24.24 -13.45
C LYS A 253 11.20 23.28 -12.86
N TYR A 254 10.80 22.51 -11.86
CA TYR A 254 11.68 21.51 -11.24
C TYR A 254 12.08 20.41 -12.23
N LEU A 255 11.14 19.91 -13.04
CA LEU A 255 11.41 18.90 -14.06
C LEU A 255 12.36 19.41 -15.15
N LYS A 256 12.21 20.66 -15.60
CA LYS A 256 13.06 21.26 -16.65
C LYS A 256 14.46 21.70 -16.19
N ASP A 257 14.72 21.83 -14.89
CA ASP A 257 16.02 22.34 -14.39
C ASP A 257 17.21 21.47 -14.83
N ASP A 258 18.14 21.98 -15.64
CA ASP A 258 19.24 21.19 -16.25
C ASP A 258 20.39 20.83 -15.29
N LEU A 259 20.30 21.19 -14.01
CA LEU A 259 21.33 20.87 -13.03
C LEU A 259 21.41 19.35 -12.80
N LYS A 260 22.47 18.74 -13.35
CA LYS A 260 22.75 17.29 -13.47
C LYS A 260 22.83 16.48 -12.18
N PHE A 261 22.66 17.08 -11.00
CA PHE A 261 22.78 16.36 -9.73
C PHE A 261 21.50 16.52 -8.92
N GLN A 262 20.94 15.37 -8.52
CA GLN A 262 19.92 15.21 -7.48
C GLN A 262 18.48 15.62 -7.84
N LYS A 263 17.86 14.94 -8.82
CA LYS A 263 16.40 15.00 -8.97
C LYS A 263 15.75 13.76 -8.36
N ALA A 264 14.70 14.00 -7.58
CA ALA A 264 13.73 12.98 -7.20
C ALA A 264 13.16 12.25 -8.43
N SER A 265 12.97 10.94 -8.28
CA SER A 265 12.24 10.10 -9.25
C SER A 265 10.76 10.08 -8.90
N PHE A 266 9.89 10.08 -9.90
CA PHE A 266 8.44 10.15 -9.69
C PHE A 266 7.72 8.90 -10.21
N ASP A 267 6.86 8.31 -9.39
CA ASP A 267 5.97 7.22 -9.82
C ASP A 267 4.82 7.82 -10.64
N LYS A 268 3.93 8.57 -9.99
CA LYS A 268 2.74 9.14 -10.63
C LYS A 268 2.62 10.63 -10.39
N ILE A 269 2.34 11.39 -11.44
CA ILE A 269 2.01 12.81 -11.36
C ILE A 269 0.58 13.02 -11.85
N ILE A 270 -0.30 13.57 -11.02
CA ILE A 270 -1.63 14.02 -11.42
C ILE A 270 -1.66 15.55 -11.41
N LEU A 271 -1.96 16.13 -12.56
CA LEU A 271 -2.03 17.57 -12.78
C LEU A 271 -3.50 18.00 -12.85
N SER A 272 -3.91 18.84 -11.91
CA SER A 272 -5.19 19.53 -11.91
C SER A 272 -4.97 21.01 -12.21
N ASN A 273 -5.86 21.65 -12.98
CA ASN A 273 -5.70 23.06 -13.37
C ASN A 273 -4.29 23.38 -13.90
N ALA A 274 -3.69 22.45 -14.65
CA ALA A 274 -2.34 22.53 -15.20
C ALA A 274 -2.03 23.87 -15.91
N LEU A 275 -1.28 24.73 -15.22
CA LEU A 275 -0.78 26.03 -15.69
C LEU A 275 0.55 25.91 -16.45
N LEU A 276 0.68 24.82 -17.20
CA LEU A 276 1.82 24.55 -18.07
C LEU A 276 1.45 24.86 -19.52
N SER A 277 2.47 25.21 -20.30
CA SER A 277 2.37 25.36 -21.75
C SER A 277 1.98 24.03 -22.40
N SER A 278 1.06 24.05 -23.36
CA SER A 278 0.71 22.87 -24.17
C SER A 278 1.92 22.31 -24.92
N ASN A 279 2.98 23.11 -25.11
CA ASN A 279 4.22 22.72 -25.76
C ASN A 279 5.27 22.19 -24.77
N PHE A 280 4.92 21.97 -23.49
CA PHE A 280 5.83 21.37 -22.52
C PHE A 280 6.35 20.04 -23.07
N ASP A 281 7.68 19.91 -23.16
CA ASP A 281 8.32 18.77 -23.81
C ASP A 281 8.50 17.62 -22.82
N TRP A 282 7.46 16.81 -22.69
CA TRP A 282 7.53 15.63 -21.85
C TRP A 282 8.37 14.49 -22.43
N ILE A 283 8.77 14.57 -23.70
CA ILE A 283 9.64 13.58 -24.33
C ILE A 283 11.05 13.71 -23.74
N GLN A 284 11.54 14.94 -23.53
CA GLN A 284 12.81 15.20 -22.84
C GLN A 284 12.79 14.77 -21.36
N GLU A 285 11.59 14.71 -20.77
CA GLU A 285 11.38 14.27 -19.39
C GLU A 285 11.09 12.76 -19.27
N ALA A 286 11.18 12.02 -20.37
CA ALA A 286 10.97 10.57 -20.39
C ALA A 286 12.00 9.84 -19.50
N GLY A 287 11.52 8.93 -18.65
CA GLY A 287 12.34 8.19 -17.70
C GLY A 287 12.54 8.86 -16.32
N LYS A 288 12.05 10.10 -16.13
CA LYS A 288 12.00 10.77 -14.82
C LYS A 288 10.65 10.55 -14.09
N VAL A 289 9.61 10.20 -14.84
CA VAL A 289 8.24 10.00 -14.35
C VAL A 289 7.64 8.74 -14.98
N ASN A 290 7.10 7.83 -14.17
CA ASN A 290 6.51 6.58 -14.68
C ASN A 290 5.14 6.80 -15.34
N LEU A 291 4.27 7.62 -14.75
CA LEU A 291 2.96 7.96 -15.30
C LEU A 291 2.55 9.40 -14.97
N ILE A 292 1.95 10.10 -15.93
CA ILE A 292 1.43 11.45 -15.80
C ILE A 292 -0.05 11.44 -16.22
N ILE A 293 -0.91 12.06 -15.42
CA ILE A 293 -2.33 12.23 -15.73
C ILE A 293 -2.63 13.72 -15.74
N ASN A 294 -3.04 14.25 -16.89
CA ASN A 294 -3.52 15.62 -17.04
C ASN A 294 -5.05 15.63 -16.97
N LEU A 295 -5.61 16.33 -15.97
CA LEU A 295 -7.05 16.53 -15.83
C LEU A 295 -7.49 17.75 -16.66
N LYS A 296 -8.32 17.50 -17.67
CA LYS A 296 -8.77 18.51 -18.63
C LYS A 296 -10.15 19.05 -18.29
N ASP A 297 -10.26 20.37 -18.30
CA ASP A 297 -11.51 21.08 -18.07
C ASP A 297 -12.34 21.16 -19.36
N ILE A 298 -13.23 20.19 -19.56
CA ILE A 298 -14.18 20.25 -20.68
C ILE A 298 -15.30 21.27 -20.43
N SER A 299 -15.76 21.36 -19.17
CA SER A 299 -16.94 22.16 -18.83
C SER A 299 -16.62 23.66 -18.79
N ASN A 300 -15.35 24.03 -18.96
CA ASN A 300 -14.83 25.39 -18.88
C ASN A 300 -15.20 26.03 -17.52
N LYS A 301 -15.28 25.20 -16.48
CA LYS A 301 -15.66 25.56 -15.10
C LYS A 301 -14.46 25.68 -14.17
N ALA A 302 -13.27 25.29 -14.61
CA ALA A 302 -12.06 25.45 -13.81
C ALA A 302 -11.83 26.91 -13.46
N THR A 303 -11.68 27.17 -12.16
CA THR A 303 -11.47 28.51 -11.62
C THR A 303 -10.08 28.56 -10.99
N ILE A 304 -9.19 29.36 -11.57
CA ILE A 304 -7.87 29.62 -10.99
C ILE A 304 -8.02 30.82 -10.06
N SER A 305 -8.03 30.58 -8.75
CA SER A 305 -8.18 31.65 -7.75
C SER A 305 -6.89 32.45 -7.50
N GLU A 306 -5.77 31.93 -7.99
CA GLU A 306 -4.44 32.44 -7.75
C GLU A 306 -4.13 33.68 -8.57
N LYS A 307 -3.40 34.62 -7.96
CA LYS A 307 -2.93 35.81 -8.65
C LYS A 307 -1.64 35.48 -9.40
N ILE A 308 -1.72 35.41 -10.72
CA ILE A 308 -0.56 35.12 -11.58
C ILE A 308 0.24 36.42 -11.81
N ASP A 309 1.52 36.41 -11.44
CA ASP A 309 2.43 37.52 -11.69
C ASP A 309 2.70 37.68 -13.21
N LYS A 310 2.99 38.91 -13.64
CA LYS A 310 3.41 39.22 -15.02
C LYS A 310 4.67 38.45 -15.41
N THR A 311 5.59 38.25 -14.47
CA THR A 311 6.83 37.48 -14.70
C THR A 311 6.54 36.03 -15.07
N ILE A 312 5.55 35.40 -14.43
CA ILE A 312 5.09 34.04 -14.74
C ILE A 312 4.40 34.00 -16.10
N ASN A 313 3.54 34.97 -16.40
CA ASN A 313 2.84 35.05 -17.68
C ASN A 313 3.80 35.17 -18.90
N GLN A 314 5.01 35.66 -18.68
CA GLN A 314 6.05 35.77 -19.71
C GLN A 314 6.94 34.52 -19.80
N ASP A 315 6.86 33.62 -18.83
CA ASP A 315 7.66 32.40 -18.80
C ASP A 315 7.15 31.41 -19.86
N PRO A 316 8.00 30.88 -20.75
CA PRO A 316 7.57 29.95 -21.80
C PRO A 316 7.01 28.62 -21.26
N LEU A 317 7.27 28.28 -19.99
CA LEU A 317 6.68 27.13 -19.33
C LEU A 317 5.22 27.34 -18.95
N PHE A 318 4.78 28.59 -18.79
CA PHE A 318 3.43 28.92 -18.36
C PHE A 318 2.42 28.77 -19.50
N GLY A 319 1.22 28.28 -19.18
CA GLY A 319 0.15 28.15 -20.17
C GLY A 319 -1.15 27.56 -19.62
N THR A 320 -1.97 27.01 -20.51
CA THR A 320 -3.33 26.52 -20.20
C THR A 320 -3.53 25.07 -20.66
N ALA A 321 -2.57 24.20 -20.34
CA ALA A 321 -2.64 22.76 -20.65
C ALA A 321 -3.89 22.09 -20.05
N TYR A 322 -4.45 22.61 -18.96
CA TYR A 322 -5.73 22.12 -18.43
C TYR A 322 -6.92 22.28 -19.40
N LYS A 323 -6.88 23.24 -20.34
CA LYS A 323 -7.92 23.39 -21.37
C LYS A 323 -7.55 22.67 -22.66
N THR A 324 -6.32 22.88 -23.09
CA THR A 324 -5.87 22.53 -24.44
C THR A 324 -5.22 21.16 -24.51
N GLY A 325 -4.80 20.62 -23.37
CA GLY A 325 -3.93 19.46 -23.29
C GLY A 325 -2.48 19.75 -23.67
N PHE A 326 -1.67 18.70 -23.69
CA PHE A 326 -0.28 18.71 -24.15
C PHE A 326 -0.17 18.23 -25.60
N LYS A 327 0.80 18.79 -26.34
CA LYS A 327 1.08 18.40 -27.74
C LYS A 327 2.24 17.43 -27.86
N ASN A 328 3.28 17.62 -27.04
CA ASN A 328 4.49 16.81 -27.05
C ASN A 328 4.37 15.69 -26.00
N ILE A 329 3.55 14.69 -26.31
CA ILE A 329 3.21 13.58 -25.42
C ILE A 329 4.11 12.37 -25.69
N ASN A 330 4.58 11.71 -24.63
CA ASN A 330 5.21 10.38 -24.67
C ASN A 330 4.20 9.29 -24.22
N SER A 331 4.58 8.01 -24.23
CA SER A 331 3.69 6.90 -23.84
C SER A 331 3.22 6.92 -22.38
N ASN A 332 3.80 7.77 -21.54
CA ASN A 332 3.57 7.80 -20.10
C ASN A 332 2.61 8.92 -19.68
N ILE A 333 2.01 9.67 -20.63
CA ILE A 333 1.02 10.71 -20.32
C ILE A 333 -0.35 10.27 -20.77
N PHE A 334 -1.30 10.41 -19.85
CA PHE A 334 -2.71 10.21 -20.07
C PHE A 334 -3.44 11.54 -19.90
N GLU A 335 -4.21 11.92 -20.91
CA GLU A 335 -5.10 13.08 -20.82
C GLU A 335 -6.51 12.58 -20.56
N THR A 336 -7.08 12.99 -19.43
CA THR A 336 -8.45 12.63 -19.09
C THR A 336 -9.29 13.84 -18.84
N ASN A 337 -10.54 13.71 -19.21
CA ASN A 337 -11.56 14.71 -19.02
C ASN A 337 -12.01 14.70 -17.56
N TYR A 338 -12.07 15.88 -16.95
CA TYR A 338 -12.43 16.04 -15.54
C TYR A 338 -13.47 17.16 -15.37
N ASP A 339 -14.52 16.88 -14.61
CA ASP A 339 -15.56 17.87 -14.35
C ASP A 339 -15.26 18.69 -13.08
N TYR A 340 -14.85 19.94 -13.33
CA TYR A 340 -14.47 20.91 -12.32
C TYR A 340 -15.67 21.60 -11.65
N GLU A 341 -16.80 20.92 -11.41
CA GLU A 341 -17.92 21.53 -10.69
C GLU A 341 -17.51 21.97 -9.26
N GLY A 342 -17.13 23.23 -9.09
CA GLY A 342 -16.56 23.76 -7.85
C GLY A 342 -15.08 23.38 -7.63
N CYS A 343 -14.48 23.96 -6.58
CA CYS A 343 -13.08 23.71 -6.21
C CYS A 343 -12.82 22.23 -5.88
N MET A 344 -11.58 21.79 -6.06
CA MET A 344 -11.13 20.47 -5.63
C MET A 344 -11.39 20.29 -4.12
N ASN A 345 -12.18 19.29 -3.75
CA ASN A 345 -12.55 19.01 -2.36
C ASN A 345 -12.20 17.56 -1.98
N TYR A 346 -12.29 17.26 -0.68
CA TYR A 346 -11.97 15.94 -0.13
C TYR A 346 -12.74 14.80 -0.81
N PHE A 347 -14.05 14.94 -1.01
CA PHE A 347 -14.87 13.89 -1.61
C PHE A 347 -14.44 13.58 -3.04
N LYS A 348 -14.23 14.61 -3.85
CA LYS A 348 -13.74 14.46 -5.22
C LYS A 348 -12.33 13.85 -5.26
N PHE A 349 -11.46 14.25 -4.33
CA PHE A 349 -10.13 13.65 -4.22
C PHE A 349 -10.22 12.16 -3.86
N GLN A 350 -10.97 11.80 -2.82
CA GLN A 350 -11.14 10.42 -2.37
C GLN A 350 -11.73 9.53 -3.46
N ASN A 351 -12.74 9.99 -4.19
CA ASN A 351 -13.51 9.16 -5.11
C ASN A 351 -12.93 9.13 -6.53
N SER A 352 -12.25 10.20 -6.97
CA SER A 352 -11.80 10.33 -8.36
C SER A 352 -10.29 10.36 -8.50
N ILE A 353 -9.57 11.03 -7.61
CA ILE A 353 -8.14 11.28 -7.77
C ILE A 353 -7.29 10.22 -7.06
N PHE A 354 -7.58 9.94 -5.79
CA PHE A 354 -6.82 9.01 -4.99
C PHE A 354 -6.78 7.59 -5.60
N PRO A 355 -7.89 7.05 -6.14
CA PRO A 355 -7.88 5.74 -6.79
C PRO A 355 -6.92 5.67 -7.99
N MET A 356 -6.69 6.77 -8.71
CA MET A 356 -5.75 6.81 -9.85
C MET A 356 -4.31 6.51 -9.41
N TYR A 357 -3.94 6.77 -8.16
CA TYR A 357 -2.62 6.41 -7.63
C TYR A 357 -2.45 4.92 -7.35
N HIS A 358 -3.56 4.25 -7.05
CA HIS A 358 -3.62 2.83 -6.71
C HIS A 358 -3.71 1.91 -7.93
N MET A 359 -4.02 2.46 -9.10
CA MET A 359 -3.95 1.73 -10.35
C MET A 359 -2.49 1.31 -10.60
N SER A 360 -2.21 0.01 -10.53
CA SER A 360 -0.92 -0.56 -10.91
C SER A 360 -0.69 -0.37 -12.42
N SER A 361 0.47 -0.75 -12.92
CA SER A 361 0.93 -0.75 -14.32
C SER A 361 0.00 -1.44 -15.37
N VAL A 362 -1.28 -1.68 -15.04
CA VAL A 362 -2.41 -2.10 -15.87
C VAL A 362 -2.65 -1.17 -17.08
N ILE A 363 -2.06 0.02 -17.12
CA ILE A 363 -2.08 0.87 -18.32
C ILE A 363 -1.13 0.34 -19.42
N LYS A 364 -0.17 -0.53 -19.10
CA LYS A 364 0.88 -0.93 -20.06
C LYS A 364 0.64 -2.21 -20.86
N GLU A 365 -0.49 -2.91 -20.69
CA GLU A 365 -0.95 -3.94 -21.64
C GLU A 365 -2.48 -4.08 -21.54
N ASN A 366 -3.18 -3.77 -22.66
CA ASN A 366 -4.65 -3.77 -22.90
C ASN A 366 -5.46 -2.48 -22.68
N ILE A 367 -5.14 -1.47 -23.50
CA ILE A 367 -6.03 -0.76 -24.45
C ILE A 367 -7.50 -0.53 -24.02
N ASP A 368 -7.74 0.69 -23.53
CA ASP A 368 -8.77 1.68 -23.90
C ASP A 368 -10.28 1.36 -23.87
N LYS A 369 -10.72 0.11 -23.70
CA LYS A 369 -12.17 -0.19 -23.66
C LYS A 369 -12.67 -0.56 -22.25
N ILE A 370 -12.01 -1.50 -21.60
CA ILE A 370 -12.42 -2.01 -20.28
C ILE A 370 -12.17 -0.97 -19.18
N CYS A 371 -11.08 -0.22 -19.27
CA CYS A 371 -10.82 0.88 -18.33
C CYS A 371 -11.77 2.06 -18.52
N TRP A 372 -12.16 2.39 -19.76
CA TRP A 372 -13.17 3.43 -20.02
C TRP A 372 -14.56 3.02 -19.55
N GLU A 373 -14.96 1.76 -19.73
CA GLU A 373 -16.21 1.22 -19.20
C GLU A 373 -16.22 1.26 -17.66
N ASN A 374 -15.12 0.88 -17.00
CA ASN A 374 -15.00 0.95 -15.54
C ASN A 374 -14.96 2.39 -15.01
N ILE A 375 -14.26 3.31 -15.69
CA ILE A 375 -14.21 4.73 -15.30
C ILE A 375 -15.58 5.39 -15.53
N SER A 376 -16.26 5.10 -16.65
CA SER A 376 -17.62 5.60 -16.92
C SER A 376 -18.63 5.04 -15.93
N ASP A 377 -18.50 3.77 -15.50
CA ASP A 377 -19.35 3.17 -14.48
C ASP A 377 -19.11 3.76 -13.08
N ILE A 378 -17.87 4.12 -12.76
CA ILE A 378 -17.53 4.80 -11.50
C ILE A 378 -18.03 6.25 -11.52
N LEU A 379 -17.88 6.95 -12.64
CA LEU A 379 -18.32 8.35 -12.79
C LEU A 379 -19.85 8.48 -12.93
N SER A 380 -20.53 7.48 -13.49
CA SER A 380 -22.00 7.44 -13.57
C SER A 380 -22.67 6.93 -12.28
N LYS A 381 -21.89 6.33 -11.37
CA LYS A 381 -22.31 5.99 -10.01
C LYS A 381 -22.29 7.18 -9.04
N ASP A 382 -22.38 8.40 -9.56
CA ASP A 382 -22.95 9.53 -8.81
C ASP A 382 -24.46 9.27 -8.57
N VAL A 383 -24.75 8.22 -7.80
CA VAL A 383 -26.09 7.87 -7.33
C VAL A 383 -26.41 8.84 -6.21
N SER A 384 -27.07 9.93 -6.60
CA SER A 384 -28.13 10.59 -5.85
C SER A 384 -28.12 10.33 -4.34
N LEU A 385 -27.55 11.27 -3.60
CA LEU A 385 -27.74 11.45 -2.15
C LEU A 385 -29.21 11.74 -1.74
N ASN A 386 -30.20 11.36 -2.55
CA ASN A 386 -31.62 11.67 -2.36
C ASN A 386 -32.51 10.48 -1.97
N GLU A 387 -31.99 9.26 -1.76
CA GLU A 387 -32.82 8.10 -1.39
C GLU A 387 -32.58 7.52 0.02
N ILE A 388 -32.11 8.33 0.98
CA ILE A 388 -32.17 7.97 2.42
C ILE A 388 -33.00 9.00 3.21
N THR A 389 -34.16 9.35 2.67
CA THR A 389 -35.18 10.06 3.47
C THR A 389 -36.55 9.43 3.27
N TYR A 390 -37.21 9.16 4.41
CA TYR A 390 -38.60 8.70 4.58
C TYR A 390 -38.89 7.21 4.37
N ASN A 391 -38.71 6.43 5.44
CA ASN A 391 -39.73 5.48 5.90
C ASN A 391 -39.59 5.12 7.39
N SER A 392 -39.58 6.16 8.23
CA SER A 392 -39.83 6.02 9.66
C SER A 392 -40.95 6.97 10.06
N TYR A 393 -42.19 6.64 9.68
CA TYR A 393 -43.44 6.97 10.39
C TYR A 393 -44.61 6.26 9.72
N LYS A 394 -44.93 5.05 10.20
CA LYS A 394 -46.30 4.59 10.44
C LYS A 394 -46.31 3.40 11.38
#